data_AF-A0A3Q9ITP7-F1
#
_entry.id   AF-A0A3Q9ITP7-F1
#
_cell.length_a   1.000
_cell.length_b   1.000
_cell.length_c   1.000
_cell.angle_alpha   90.00
_cell.angle_beta   90.00
_cell.angle_gamma   90.00
#
_symmetry.space_group_name_H-M   'P 1'
#
loop_
_entity.id
_entity.type
_entity.pdbx_description
1 polymer ?
#
loop_
_entity_poly.entity_id
_entity_poly.type
_entity_poly.pdbx_seq_one_letter_code
_entity_poly.pdbx_strand_id
1 'polypeptide(L)'
;MRKILLIISLFALWCCQNEDKVIRPDVQVGNFTDERDQITYRCVTIGNQVWMAENLRFRRDEGAFDGCWTWNEKLPKLTTKQFVKLVEDYWVKFLISDDLYLKIDKWNQEGYSYEEIIDKVRDQLPKELLDEFYQTNPNEEFLKEFGYLYSYEAAMAAVPKGWRLPTDEDWQELERTLGMSGKEISLMNQWRGNGQGDLLKSGESGIGFDALMCGGKLFGTGEKVNVYSRQGANAYFWSASAIAETDSTQIAVVRSVGMGEFGILRFYSRTDGTAYSVRCVKNKED
;
A
#
# COMPACT_ATOMS: atom_id res chain seq x y z
N MET A 1 -67.40 -0.09 -38.59
CA MET A 1 -66.63 -0.60 -37.43
C MET A 1 -65.73 -1.75 -37.88
N ARG A 2 -64.52 -1.44 -38.35
CA ARG A 2 -63.50 -2.43 -38.72
C ARG A 2 -62.53 -2.53 -37.54
N LYS A 3 -62.49 -3.69 -36.89
CA LYS A 3 -61.65 -3.96 -35.73
C LYS A 3 -60.18 -3.99 -36.16
N ILE A 4 -59.38 -3.08 -35.60
CA ILE A 4 -57.91 -3.08 -35.70
C ILE A 4 -57.39 -4.23 -34.83
N LEU A 5 -56.72 -5.22 -35.44
CA LEU A 5 -55.92 -6.19 -34.69
C LEU A 5 -54.62 -5.50 -34.25
N LEU A 6 -54.50 -5.26 -32.95
CA LEU A 6 -53.24 -4.88 -32.31
C LEU A 6 -52.35 -6.11 -32.22
N ILE A 7 -51.30 -6.15 -33.05
CA ILE A 7 -50.18 -7.07 -32.91
C ILE A 7 -49.37 -6.58 -31.71
N ILE A 8 -49.50 -7.26 -30.57
CA ILE A 8 -48.62 -7.06 -29.42
C ILE A 8 -47.31 -7.78 -29.75
N SER A 9 -46.37 -7.02 -30.29
CA SER A 9 -44.99 -7.46 -30.48
C SER A 9 -44.36 -7.67 -29.11
N LEU A 10 -44.12 -8.93 -28.74
CA LEU A 10 -43.17 -9.31 -27.69
C LEU A 10 -41.78 -8.81 -28.10
N PHE A 11 -41.41 -7.60 -27.70
CA PHE A 11 -40.05 -7.09 -27.80
C PHE A 11 -39.49 -6.89 -26.39
N ALA A 12 -38.58 -7.80 -26.04
CA ALA A 12 -37.41 -7.62 -25.18
C ALA A 12 -37.59 -6.84 -23.88
N LEU A 13 -37.85 -7.58 -22.81
CA LEU A 13 -37.20 -7.30 -21.51
C LEU A 13 -36.48 -8.57 -21.07
N TRP A 14 -35.45 -8.95 -21.83
CA TRP A 14 -34.36 -9.71 -21.25
C TRP A 14 -33.49 -8.72 -20.49
N CYS A 15 -34.02 -8.21 -19.37
CA CYS A 15 -33.15 -7.77 -18.29
C CYS A 15 -32.58 -9.07 -17.71
N CYS A 16 -31.48 -9.56 -18.27
CA CYS A 16 -30.57 -10.38 -17.48
C CYS A 16 -30.18 -9.52 -16.27
N GLN A 17 -30.84 -9.70 -15.15
CA GLN A 17 -30.18 -9.54 -13.86
C GLN A 17 -29.02 -10.54 -13.91
N ASN A 18 -27.85 -10.07 -14.37
CA ASN A 18 -26.61 -10.74 -14.03
C ASN A 18 -26.45 -10.50 -12.52
N GLU A 19 -27.10 -11.33 -11.72
CA GLU A 19 -26.77 -11.46 -10.31
C GLU A 19 -25.28 -11.82 -10.24
N ASP A 20 -24.51 -11.07 -9.44
CA ASP A 20 -23.10 -11.38 -9.26
C ASP A 20 -22.99 -12.81 -8.71
N LYS A 21 -22.41 -13.69 -9.53
CA LYS A 21 -22.12 -15.05 -9.11
C LYS A 21 -20.77 -15.07 -8.42
N VAL A 22 -20.69 -15.65 -7.24
CA VAL A 22 -19.41 -15.89 -6.58
C VAL A 22 -18.77 -17.11 -7.24
N ILE A 23 -17.65 -16.90 -7.91
CA ILE A 23 -16.86 -17.96 -8.53
C ILE A 23 -15.66 -18.23 -7.63
N ARG A 24 -15.52 -19.48 -7.18
CA ARG A 24 -14.31 -19.95 -6.50
C ARG A 24 -13.37 -20.56 -7.55
N PRO A 25 -12.31 -19.86 -7.99
CA PRO A 25 -11.38 -20.43 -8.95
C PRO A 25 -10.51 -21.51 -8.30
N ASP A 26 -10.01 -22.43 -9.13
CA ASP A 26 -8.90 -23.29 -8.72
C ASP A 26 -7.64 -22.44 -8.58
N VAL A 27 -6.94 -22.59 -7.46
CA VAL A 27 -5.74 -21.83 -7.13
C VAL A 27 -4.52 -22.72 -7.03
N GLN A 28 -3.36 -22.18 -7.38
CA GLN A 28 -2.07 -22.86 -7.20
C GLN A 28 -1.22 -22.08 -6.21
N VAL A 29 -0.77 -22.76 -5.14
CA VAL A 29 0.09 -22.15 -4.13
C VAL A 29 1.55 -22.29 -4.55
N GLY A 30 2.32 -21.23 -4.35
CA GLY A 30 3.76 -21.20 -4.56
C GLY A 30 4.44 -20.37 -3.47
N ASN A 31 5.75 -20.17 -3.61
CA ASN A 31 6.53 -19.29 -2.75
C ASN A 31 7.46 -18.43 -3.60
N PHE A 32 7.82 -17.26 -3.09
CA PHE A 32 8.79 -16.35 -3.66
C PHE A 32 9.73 -15.87 -2.55
N THR A 33 11.03 -16.03 -2.74
CA THR A 33 12.04 -15.47 -1.82
C THR A 33 12.59 -14.19 -2.43
N ASP A 34 12.45 -13.09 -1.71
CA ASP A 34 13.02 -11.81 -2.10
C ASP A 34 14.53 -11.80 -1.80
N GLU A 35 15.36 -11.65 -2.82
CA GLU A 35 16.82 -11.72 -2.67
C GLU A 35 17.38 -10.56 -1.83
N ARG A 36 16.65 -9.45 -1.72
CA ARG A 36 17.12 -8.24 -1.04
C ARG A 36 17.11 -8.37 0.48
N ASP A 37 16.15 -9.09 1.03
CA ASP A 37 15.96 -9.27 2.48
C ASP A 37 15.88 -10.76 2.92
N GLN A 38 15.93 -11.69 1.97
CA GLN A 38 15.81 -13.14 2.15
C GLN A 38 14.47 -13.58 2.77
N ILE A 39 13.45 -12.72 2.74
CA ILE A 39 12.11 -13.06 3.20
C ILE A 39 11.42 -13.90 2.13
N THR A 40 10.88 -15.04 2.54
CA THR A 40 10.06 -15.89 1.67
C THR A 40 8.59 -15.61 1.92
N TYR A 41 7.90 -15.23 0.85
CA TYR A 41 6.47 -14.95 0.81
C TYR A 41 5.75 -16.11 0.16
N ARG A 42 4.65 -16.55 0.77
CA ARG A 42 3.69 -17.40 0.09
C ARG A 42 3.03 -16.64 -1.06
N CYS A 43 2.77 -17.33 -2.15
CA CYS A 43 2.07 -16.80 -3.32
C CYS A 43 0.89 -17.69 -3.70
N VAL A 44 -0.07 -17.10 -4.40
CA VAL A 44 -1.24 -17.79 -4.94
C VAL A 44 -1.47 -17.36 -6.38
N THR A 45 -1.62 -18.34 -7.27
CA THR A 45 -2.00 -18.11 -8.66
C THR A 45 -3.51 -18.15 -8.76
N ILE A 46 -4.11 -17.05 -9.23
CA ILE A 46 -5.56 -16.88 -9.40
C ILE A 46 -5.79 -16.42 -10.84
N GLY A 47 -6.41 -17.27 -11.66
CA GLY A 47 -6.52 -17.02 -13.10
C GLY A 47 -5.14 -16.86 -13.75
N ASN A 48 -4.91 -15.71 -14.39
CA ASN A 48 -3.67 -15.39 -15.10
C ASN A 48 -2.64 -14.61 -14.26
N GLN A 49 -2.92 -14.39 -12.97
CA GLN A 49 -2.08 -13.57 -12.11
C GLN A 49 -1.54 -14.38 -10.93
N VAL A 50 -0.31 -14.09 -10.54
CA VAL A 50 0.31 -14.60 -9.31
C VAL A 50 0.36 -13.47 -8.31
N TRP A 51 -0.28 -13.66 -7.16
CA TRP A 51 -0.37 -12.69 -6.08
C TRP A 51 0.44 -13.14 -4.87
N MET A 52 1.12 -12.21 -4.20
CA MET A 52 1.61 -12.46 -2.85
C MET A 52 0.42 -12.72 -1.92
N ALA A 53 0.48 -13.81 -1.15
CA ALA A 53 -0.50 -14.19 -0.15
C ALA A 53 -0.17 -13.65 1.25
N GLU A 54 0.95 -12.93 1.38
CA GLU A 54 1.37 -12.18 2.55
C GLU A 54 1.66 -10.72 2.16
N ASN A 55 1.54 -9.81 3.11
CA ASN A 55 1.91 -8.41 2.88
C ASN A 55 3.44 -8.29 2.77
N LEU A 56 3.91 -7.37 1.93
CA LEU A 56 5.34 -7.09 1.78
C LEU A 56 5.96 -6.66 3.12
N ARG A 57 7.18 -7.14 3.39
CA ARG A 57 7.97 -6.87 4.60
C ARG A 57 9.34 -6.24 4.29
N PHE A 58 9.58 -5.89 3.04
CA PHE A 58 10.81 -5.23 2.63
C PHE A 58 10.92 -3.85 3.28
N ARG A 59 11.92 -3.65 4.14
CA ARG A 59 12.21 -2.38 4.80
C ARG A 59 13.18 -1.58 3.92
N ARG A 60 12.81 -0.37 3.51
CA ARG A 60 13.77 0.58 2.93
C ARG A 60 14.77 1.06 3.98
N ASP A 61 15.91 1.58 3.53
CA ASP A 61 17.07 1.89 4.38
C ASP A 61 16.69 2.72 5.63
N GLU A 62 15.83 3.72 5.48
CA GLU A 62 15.47 4.67 6.56
C GLU A 62 14.13 4.33 7.24
N GLY A 63 13.56 3.16 6.97
CA GLY A 63 12.33 2.68 7.62
C GLY A 63 11.17 3.66 7.43
N ALA A 64 10.62 4.19 8.54
CA ALA A 64 9.48 5.09 8.52
C ALA A 64 9.77 6.44 7.83
N PHE A 65 11.02 6.91 7.82
CA PHE A 65 11.41 8.12 7.07
C PHE A 65 11.28 7.91 5.56
N ASP A 66 11.63 6.72 5.10
CA ASP A 66 11.43 6.25 3.73
C ASP A 66 9.99 5.76 3.47
N GLY A 67 9.07 6.00 4.40
CA GLY A 67 7.65 5.68 4.25
C GLY A 67 7.28 4.22 4.56
N CYS A 68 8.14 3.43 5.20
CA CYS A 68 7.85 2.07 5.67
C CYS A 68 7.48 2.08 7.16
N TRP A 69 6.19 2.05 7.47
CA TRP A 69 5.67 2.23 8.84
C TRP A 69 5.19 0.94 9.46
N THR A 70 5.38 0.80 10.76
CA THR A 70 4.61 -0.12 11.61
C THR A 70 3.49 0.64 12.34
N TRP A 71 2.59 -0.10 13.00
CA TRP A 71 1.42 0.51 13.66
C TRP A 71 1.79 1.48 14.78
N ASN A 72 1.24 2.69 14.73
CA ASN A 72 1.50 3.78 15.69
C ASN A 72 2.99 4.14 15.83
N GLU A 73 3.82 3.80 14.84
CA GLU A 73 5.20 4.25 14.79
C GLU A 73 5.25 5.77 14.69
N LYS A 74 6.09 6.37 15.52
CA LYS A 74 6.26 7.81 15.63
C LYS A 74 7.64 8.16 15.14
N LEU A 75 7.70 9.07 14.19
CA LEU A 75 8.97 9.73 13.90
C LEU A 75 9.39 10.53 15.13
N PRO A 76 10.68 10.52 15.49
CA PRO A 76 11.19 11.45 16.49
C PRO A 76 10.87 12.89 16.05
N LYS A 77 10.57 13.76 17.03
CA LYS A 77 10.53 15.19 16.76
C LYS A 77 11.96 15.65 16.50
N LEU A 78 12.32 15.73 15.22
CA LEU A 78 13.63 16.16 14.79
C LEU A 78 13.57 17.61 14.34
N THR A 79 14.52 18.38 14.86
CA THR A 79 14.80 19.74 14.40
C THR A 79 16.17 19.73 13.73
N THR A 80 16.39 20.62 12.77
CA THR A 80 17.74 20.84 12.19
C THR A 80 18.80 21.03 13.26
N LYS A 81 18.44 21.71 14.36
CA LYS A 81 19.31 21.90 15.52
C LYS A 81 19.74 20.59 16.18
N GLN A 82 18.85 19.61 16.33
CA GLN A 82 19.20 18.29 16.89
C GLN A 82 20.09 17.50 15.92
N PHE A 83 19.80 17.56 14.62
CA PHE A 83 20.66 16.95 13.60
C PHE A 83 22.08 17.52 13.63
N VAL A 84 22.22 18.85 13.59
CA VAL A 84 23.55 19.51 13.58
C VAL A 84 24.31 19.24 14.86
N LYS A 85 23.63 19.17 16.02
CA LYS A 85 24.27 18.76 17.27
C LYS A 85 24.80 17.32 17.19
N LEU A 86 24.05 16.40 16.58
CA LEU A 86 24.51 15.03 16.39
C LEU A 86 25.75 15.00 15.47
N VAL A 87 25.76 15.79 14.39
CA VAL A 87 26.93 15.95 13.52
C VAL A 87 28.14 16.50 14.30
N GLU A 88 27.94 17.50 15.17
CA GLU A 88 28.98 18.03 16.06
C GLU A 88 29.54 16.95 17.01
N ASP A 89 28.67 16.15 17.62
CA ASP A 89 29.08 15.06 18.52
C ASP A 89 29.94 14.00 17.80
N TYR A 90 29.68 13.73 16.52
CA TYR A 90 30.49 12.82 15.69
C TYR A 90 31.78 13.47 15.16
N TRP A 91 31.75 14.79 14.89
CA TRP A 91 32.93 15.57 14.55
C TRP A 91 33.94 15.59 15.70
N VAL A 92 33.49 15.85 16.94
CA VAL A 92 34.35 15.81 18.15
C VAL A 92 34.96 14.42 18.38
N LYS A 93 34.31 13.35 17.92
CA LYS A 93 34.84 11.98 17.94
C LYS A 93 35.81 11.67 16.79
N PHE A 94 36.13 12.65 15.94
CA PHE A 94 36.94 12.51 14.73
C PHE A 94 36.37 11.53 13.69
N LEU A 95 35.05 11.32 13.70
CA LEU A 95 34.34 10.50 12.71
C LEU A 95 33.84 11.31 11.51
N ILE A 96 33.87 12.64 11.63
CA ILE A 96 33.56 13.60 10.56
C ILE A 96 34.76 14.53 10.42
N SER A 97 35.17 14.82 9.18
CA SER A 97 36.26 15.78 8.92
C SER A 97 35.85 17.22 9.17
N ASP A 98 36.80 18.09 9.53
CA ASP A 98 36.58 19.54 9.70
C ASP A 98 35.88 20.16 8.47
N ASP A 99 36.35 19.83 7.26
CA ASP A 99 35.80 20.35 6.01
C ASP A 99 34.32 19.99 5.83
N LEU A 100 33.92 18.77 6.21
CA LEU A 100 32.53 18.32 6.13
C LEU A 100 31.66 19.00 7.20
N TYR A 101 32.15 19.07 8.44
CA TYR A 101 31.46 19.75 9.53
C TYR A 101 31.20 21.23 9.20
N LEU A 102 32.22 21.96 8.72
CA LEU A 102 32.11 23.37 8.36
C LEU A 102 31.12 23.62 7.21
N LYS A 103 31.01 22.69 6.25
CA LYS A 103 29.98 22.77 5.18
C LYS A 103 28.58 22.62 5.76
N ILE A 104 28.37 21.62 6.62
CA ILE A 104 27.08 21.35 7.25
C ILE A 104 26.65 22.55 8.13
N ASP A 105 27.57 23.06 8.96
CA ASP A 105 27.29 24.21 9.82
C ASP A 105 26.94 25.46 9.01
N LYS A 106 27.67 25.72 7.91
CA LYS A 106 27.33 26.81 6.99
C LYS A 106 25.90 26.71 6.45
N TRP A 107 25.47 25.55 5.95
CA TRP A 107 24.10 25.40 5.46
C TRP A 107 23.06 25.52 6.55
N ASN A 108 23.34 25.03 7.76
CA ASN A 108 22.47 25.25 8.90
C ASN A 108 22.32 26.75 9.23
N GLN A 109 23.40 27.54 9.16
CA GLN A 109 23.35 29.00 9.33
C GLN A 109 22.60 29.71 8.19
N GLU A 110 22.64 29.16 6.98
CA GLU A 110 21.87 29.63 5.82
C GLU A 110 20.39 29.23 5.88
N GLY A 111 19.98 28.41 6.86
CA GLY A 111 18.59 28.05 7.12
C GLY A 111 18.11 26.79 6.41
N TYR A 112 19.01 25.97 5.88
CA TYR A 112 18.65 24.69 5.27
C TYR A 112 18.03 23.74 6.32
N SER A 113 17.03 22.95 5.91
CA SER A 113 16.49 21.88 6.73
C SER A 113 17.48 20.71 6.84
N TYR A 114 17.29 19.81 7.81
CA TYR A 114 18.14 18.63 7.89
C TYR A 114 17.97 17.71 6.69
N GLU A 115 16.76 17.63 6.11
CA GLU A 115 16.48 16.86 4.91
C GLU A 115 17.32 17.37 3.74
N GLU A 116 17.35 18.69 3.53
CA GLU A 116 18.14 19.31 2.46
C GLU A 116 19.65 19.16 2.69
N ILE A 117 20.10 19.17 3.95
CA ILE A 117 21.51 18.94 4.28
C ILE A 117 21.86 17.47 4.01
N ILE A 118 21.09 16.52 4.54
CA ILE A 118 21.34 15.09 4.35
C ILE A 118 21.35 14.75 2.85
N ASP A 119 20.41 15.26 2.05
CA ASP A 119 20.40 15.05 0.60
C ASP A 119 21.74 15.42 -0.07
N LYS A 120 22.41 16.48 0.41
CA LYS A 120 23.69 16.95 -0.14
C LYS A 120 24.91 16.13 0.32
N VAL A 121 24.86 15.52 1.50
CA VAL A 121 26.04 14.92 2.14
C VAL A 121 25.85 13.49 2.66
N ARG A 122 24.72 12.84 2.37
CA ARG A 122 24.38 11.50 2.86
C ARG A 122 25.54 10.52 2.74
N ASP A 123 26.13 10.39 1.55
CA ASP A 123 27.21 9.43 1.28
C ASP A 123 28.53 9.74 2.00
N GLN A 124 28.66 10.95 2.58
CA GLN A 124 29.83 11.39 3.35
C GLN A 124 29.62 11.25 4.86
N LEU A 125 28.37 11.03 5.32
CA LEU A 125 28.06 10.89 6.73
C LEU A 125 28.35 9.46 7.22
N PRO A 126 28.86 9.29 8.45
CA PRO A 126 29.00 7.97 9.06
C PRO A 126 27.66 7.25 9.13
N LYS A 127 27.64 5.95 8.84
CA LYS A 127 26.42 5.15 8.89
C LYS A 127 25.80 5.15 10.28
N GLU A 128 26.63 5.07 11.32
CA GLU A 128 26.20 5.05 12.72
C GLU A 128 25.46 6.33 13.11
N LEU A 129 25.88 7.48 12.54
CA LEU A 129 25.18 8.75 12.71
C LEU A 129 23.78 8.68 12.11
N LEU A 130 23.66 8.17 10.89
CA LEU A 130 22.38 8.03 10.21
C LEU A 130 21.47 7.03 10.94
N ASP A 131 22.02 5.91 11.41
CA ASP A 131 21.29 4.92 12.20
C ASP A 131 20.75 5.52 13.51
N GLU A 132 21.55 6.35 14.20
CA GLU A 132 21.14 7.08 15.41
C GLU A 132 20.09 8.15 15.09
N PHE A 133 20.25 8.87 13.98
CA PHE A 133 19.32 9.92 13.56
C PHE A 133 17.95 9.38 13.16
N TYR A 134 17.93 8.29 12.37
CA TYR A 134 16.73 7.65 11.87
C TYR A 134 16.13 6.63 12.83
N GLN A 135 16.62 6.55 14.06
CA GLN A 135 16.08 5.64 15.06
C GLN A 135 14.62 5.98 15.39
N THR A 136 13.73 5.02 15.10
CA THR A 136 12.29 5.10 15.42
C THR A 136 11.89 4.05 16.46
N ASN A 137 10.59 3.96 16.78
CA ASN A 137 10.01 2.98 17.68
C ASN A 137 9.11 1.96 16.94
N PRO A 138 9.68 1.08 16.08
CA PRO A 138 8.88 0.13 15.32
C PRO A 138 8.14 -0.84 16.24
N ASN A 139 6.91 -1.18 15.85
CA ASN A 139 6.09 -2.19 16.49
C ASN A 139 6.41 -3.56 15.89
N GLU A 140 7.30 -4.30 16.56
CA GLU A 140 7.80 -5.60 16.12
C GLU A 140 6.71 -6.68 16.02
N GLU A 141 5.72 -6.66 16.92
CA GLU A 141 4.60 -7.61 16.89
C GLU A 141 3.73 -7.36 15.65
N PHE A 142 3.41 -6.10 15.38
CA PHE A 142 2.69 -5.71 14.18
C PHE A 142 3.46 -6.10 12.92
N LEU A 143 4.77 -5.81 12.86
CA LEU A 143 5.61 -6.14 11.71
C LEU A 143 5.63 -7.65 11.43
N LYS A 144 5.79 -8.46 12.47
CA LYS A 144 5.82 -9.93 12.37
C LYS A 144 4.49 -10.50 11.87
N GLU A 145 3.36 -9.91 12.24
CA GLU A 145 2.04 -10.38 11.84
C GLU A 145 1.62 -9.82 10.47
N PHE A 146 1.76 -8.51 10.28
CA PHE A 146 1.11 -7.76 9.20
C PHE A 146 2.07 -7.20 8.15
N GLY A 147 3.38 -7.20 8.40
CA GLY A 147 4.35 -6.49 7.57
C GLY A 147 4.31 -4.97 7.75
N TYR A 148 4.77 -4.23 6.75
CA TYR A 148 4.79 -2.76 6.79
C TYR A 148 3.54 -2.15 6.13
N LEU A 149 3.18 -0.97 6.62
CA LEU A 149 2.32 -0.01 5.93
C LEU A 149 3.22 0.95 5.15
N TYR A 150 3.06 0.99 3.84
CA TYR A 150 3.88 1.81 2.94
C TYR A 150 3.15 3.09 2.57
N SER A 151 3.85 4.23 2.57
CA SER A 151 3.40 5.39 1.78
C SER A 151 3.30 4.99 0.30
N TYR A 152 2.61 5.79 -0.51
CA TYR A 152 2.46 5.48 -1.93
C TYR A 152 3.80 5.36 -2.67
N GLU A 153 4.70 6.31 -2.45
CA GLU A 153 6.04 6.32 -3.04
C GLU A 153 6.89 5.14 -2.54
N ALA A 154 6.83 4.85 -1.24
CA ALA A 154 7.52 3.71 -0.66
C ALA A 154 7.01 2.39 -1.24
N ALA A 155 5.70 2.27 -1.44
CA ALA A 155 5.08 1.09 -2.04
C ALA A 155 5.60 0.84 -3.46
N MET A 156 5.71 1.90 -4.28
CA MET A 156 6.26 1.80 -5.64
C MET A 156 7.74 1.39 -5.65
N ALA A 157 8.54 1.95 -4.73
CA ALA A 157 9.97 1.66 -4.64
C ALA A 157 10.29 0.29 -4.00
N ALA A 158 9.41 -0.22 -3.14
CA ALA A 158 9.66 -1.44 -2.36
C ALA A 158 9.43 -2.72 -3.16
N VAL A 159 8.78 -2.67 -4.32
CA VAL A 159 8.43 -3.87 -5.10
C VAL A 159 9.67 -4.61 -5.62
N PRO A 160 9.77 -5.94 -5.45
CA PRO A 160 10.90 -6.71 -5.96
C PRO A 160 10.91 -6.80 -7.48
N LYS A 161 12.11 -6.99 -8.05
CA LYS A 161 12.28 -7.21 -9.49
C LYS A 161 11.43 -8.39 -9.97
N GLY A 162 10.76 -8.22 -11.12
CA GLY A 162 9.86 -9.23 -11.69
C GLY A 162 8.45 -9.23 -11.09
N TRP A 163 8.20 -8.39 -10.09
CA TRP A 163 6.88 -8.12 -9.55
C TRP A 163 6.50 -6.66 -9.80
N ARG A 164 5.22 -6.34 -9.67
CA ARG A 164 4.69 -4.97 -9.71
C ARG A 164 3.77 -4.69 -8.53
N LEU A 165 3.64 -3.41 -8.18
CA LEU A 165 2.49 -2.96 -7.40
C LEU A 165 1.27 -3.12 -8.31
N PRO A 166 0.16 -3.72 -7.85
CA PRO A 166 -0.97 -4.03 -8.73
C PRO A 166 -1.57 -2.76 -9.29
N THR A 167 -1.92 -2.72 -10.56
CA THR A 167 -2.73 -1.63 -11.13
C THR A 167 -4.19 -1.77 -10.73
N ASP A 168 -5.00 -0.77 -11.04
CA ASP A 168 -6.45 -0.87 -10.96
C ASP A 168 -6.97 -2.05 -11.79
N GLU A 169 -6.42 -2.24 -12.99
CA GLU A 169 -6.79 -3.32 -13.91
C GLU A 169 -6.41 -4.71 -13.37
N ASP A 170 -5.26 -4.85 -12.69
CA ASP A 170 -4.85 -6.13 -12.08
C ASP A 170 -5.90 -6.60 -11.07
N TRP A 171 -6.31 -5.70 -10.17
CA TRP A 171 -7.35 -5.95 -9.20
C TRP A 171 -8.72 -6.21 -9.85
N GLN A 172 -9.09 -5.46 -10.88
CA GLN A 172 -10.35 -5.69 -11.58
C GLN A 172 -10.36 -7.07 -12.27
N GLU A 173 -9.24 -7.55 -12.80
CA GLU A 173 -9.14 -8.90 -13.38
C GLU A 173 -9.21 -10.00 -12.30
N LEU A 174 -8.60 -9.79 -11.13
CA LEU A 174 -8.84 -10.65 -9.97
C LEU A 174 -10.34 -10.69 -9.64
N GLU A 175 -10.99 -9.54 -9.51
CA GLU A 175 -12.43 -9.44 -9.21
C GLU A 175 -13.31 -10.13 -10.28
N ARG A 176 -12.99 -10.00 -11.58
CA ARG A 176 -13.65 -10.74 -12.68
C ARG A 176 -13.50 -12.24 -12.51
N THR A 177 -12.30 -12.70 -12.15
CA THR A 177 -12.02 -14.12 -11.93
C THR A 177 -12.85 -14.70 -10.78
N LEU A 178 -13.17 -13.86 -9.78
CA LEU A 178 -14.08 -14.20 -8.68
C LEU A 178 -15.57 -14.06 -9.05
N GLY A 179 -15.88 -13.74 -10.31
CA GLY A 179 -17.23 -13.65 -10.85
C GLY A 179 -17.94 -12.31 -10.64
N MET A 180 -17.22 -11.25 -10.25
CA MET A 180 -17.79 -9.91 -10.18
C MET A 180 -18.22 -9.44 -11.57
N SER A 181 -19.44 -8.91 -11.70
CA SER A 181 -19.94 -8.43 -12.99
C SER A 181 -19.23 -7.15 -13.45
N GLY A 182 -19.22 -6.91 -14.77
CA GLY A 182 -18.65 -5.67 -15.33
C GLY A 182 -19.30 -4.39 -14.79
N LYS A 183 -20.59 -4.46 -14.41
CA LYS A 183 -21.30 -3.36 -13.75
C LYS A 183 -20.66 -3.05 -12.39
N GLU A 184 -20.55 -4.06 -11.52
CA GLU A 184 -19.92 -3.89 -10.21
C GLU A 184 -18.46 -3.47 -10.32
N ILE A 185 -17.70 -4.04 -11.25
CA ILE A 185 -16.28 -3.71 -11.47
C ILE A 185 -16.06 -2.21 -11.73
N SER A 186 -16.97 -1.59 -12.48
CA SER A 186 -16.85 -0.18 -12.87
C SER A 186 -17.10 0.82 -11.73
N LEU A 187 -17.72 0.37 -10.63
CA LEU A 187 -18.14 1.24 -9.53
C LEU A 187 -16.94 1.68 -8.69
N MET A 188 -17.04 2.88 -8.11
CA MET A 188 -16.00 3.54 -7.30
C MET A 188 -16.64 4.12 -6.04
N ASN A 189 -15.86 4.20 -4.95
CA ASN A 189 -16.25 4.70 -3.63
C ASN A 189 -17.37 3.90 -2.94
N GLN A 190 -17.45 2.60 -3.17
CA GLN A 190 -18.41 1.71 -2.51
C GLN A 190 -17.94 0.26 -2.44
N TRP A 191 -18.54 -0.52 -1.53
CA TRP A 191 -18.41 -1.98 -1.47
C TRP A 191 -19.12 -2.60 -2.69
N ARG A 192 -18.42 -3.49 -3.40
CA ARG A 192 -18.87 -4.08 -4.67
C ARG A 192 -18.85 -5.59 -4.61
N GLY A 193 -19.81 -6.22 -5.30
CA GLY A 193 -20.02 -7.66 -5.24
C GLY A 193 -20.65 -8.13 -3.92
N ASN A 194 -20.95 -9.43 -3.86
CA ASN A 194 -21.76 -10.05 -2.81
C ASN A 194 -21.20 -11.42 -2.41
N GLY A 195 -19.91 -11.46 -2.05
CA GLY A 195 -19.19 -12.66 -1.60
C GLY A 195 -17.75 -12.77 -2.13
N GLN A 196 -17.38 -11.99 -3.15
CA GLN A 196 -15.99 -11.96 -3.65
C GLN A 196 -15.00 -11.49 -2.58
N GLY A 197 -15.43 -10.61 -1.65
CA GLY A 197 -14.62 -10.19 -0.53
C GLY A 197 -14.30 -11.34 0.43
N ASP A 198 -15.22 -12.28 0.65
CA ASP A 198 -14.98 -13.45 1.52
C ASP A 198 -13.93 -14.38 0.96
N LEU A 199 -13.88 -14.55 -0.37
CA LEU A 199 -12.85 -15.36 -1.03
C LEU A 199 -11.44 -14.80 -0.78
N LEU A 200 -11.31 -13.47 -0.63
CA LEU A 200 -10.02 -12.83 -0.37
C LEU A 200 -9.58 -12.90 1.11
N LYS A 201 -10.45 -13.33 2.03
CA LYS A 201 -10.12 -13.48 3.45
C LYS A 201 -9.48 -14.83 3.73
N SER A 202 -8.78 -14.94 4.85
CA SER A 202 -8.34 -16.22 5.40
C SER A 202 -9.52 -17.05 5.92
N GLY A 203 -9.38 -18.37 5.91
CA GLY A 203 -10.36 -19.31 6.47
C GLY A 203 -10.95 -20.25 5.41
N GLU A 204 -12.02 -20.96 5.78
CA GLU A 204 -12.59 -22.05 4.97
C GLU A 204 -13.08 -21.60 3.57
N SER A 205 -13.70 -20.42 3.51
CA SER A 205 -14.17 -19.81 2.27
C SER A 205 -13.04 -19.17 1.45
N GLY A 206 -11.89 -18.92 2.07
CA GLY A 206 -10.74 -18.26 1.46
C GLY A 206 -10.15 -19.06 0.31
N ILE A 207 -9.58 -18.36 -0.66
CA ILE A 207 -8.82 -18.96 -1.79
C ILE A 207 -7.32 -18.88 -1.58
N GLY A 208 -6.86 -18.53 -0.38
CA GLY A 208 -5.44 -18.40 -0.06
C GLY A 208 -4.84 -17.05 -0.43
N PHE A 209 -5.63 -16.05 -0.85
CA PHE A 209 -5.18 -14.66 -0.92
C PHE A 209 -4.88 -14.13 0.49
N ASP A 210 -5.71 -14.49 1.47
CA ASP A 210 -5.50 -14.25 2.90
C ASP A 210 -5.18 -12.78 3.24
N ALA A 211 -6.12 -11.89 2.91
CA ALA A 211 -6.05 -10.49 3.28
C ALA A 211 -5.92 -10.34 4.80
N LEU A 212 -4.84 -9.71 5.25
CA LEU A 212 -4.56 -9.48 6.67
C LEU A 212 -5.18 -8.14 7.09
N MET A 213 -6.07 -8.17 8.09
CA MET A 213 -6.83 -7.01 8.58
C MET A 213 -5.97 -6.05 9.42
N CYS A 214 -4.88 -5.58 8.84
CA CYS A 214 -3.86 -4.76 9.46
C CYS A 214 -4.27 -3.29 9.68
N GLY A 215 -5.40 -2.86 9.12
CA GLY A 215 -5.79 -1.46 9.07
C GLY A 215 -4.87 -0.66 8.15
N GLY A 216 -4.76 0.63 8.41
CA GLY A 216 -3.82 1.51 7.71
C GLY A 216 -3.68 2.85 8.41
N LYS A 217 -2.80 3.70 7.88
CA LYS A 217 -2.73 5.12 8.22
C LYS A 217 -3.59 5.87 7.22
N LEU A 218 -4.84 6.17 7.61
CA LEU A 218 -5.83 6.74 6.70
C LEU A 218 -5.82 8.26 6.79
N PHE A 219 -6.10 8.90 5.65
CA PHE A 219 -6.34 10.33 5.62
C PHE A 219 -7.55 10.69 6.48
N GLY A 220 -7.46 11.79 7.22
CA GLY A 220 -8.52 12.31 8.07
C GLY A 220 -8.55 13.84 8.01
N THR A 221 -9.71 14.43 8.29
CA THR A 221 -9.91 15.89 8.30
C THR A 221 -9.97 16.41 9.74
N GLY A 222 -9.50 17.65 9.99
CA GLY A 222 -9.57 18.30 11.30
C GLY A 222 -8.41 17.91 12.24
N GLU A 223 -8.67 17.78 13.54
CA GLU A 223 -7.63 17.50 14.57
C GLU A 223 -7.00 16.09 14.48
N LYS A 224 -7.52 15.23 13.60
CA LYS A 224 -7.11 13.83 13.42
C LYS A 224 -6.60 13.60 12.00
N VAL A 225 -5.52 14.30 11.65
CA VAL A 225 -4.84 14.10 10.36
C VAL A 225 -4.05 12.79 10.42
N ASN A 226 -4.22 11.94 9.40
CA ASN A 226 -3.37 10.75 9.14
C ASN A 226 -3.29 9.74 10.30
N VAL A 227 -4.44 9.19 10.68
CA VAL A 227 -4.60 8.34 11.87
C VAL A 227 -4.57 6.86 11.50
N TYR A 228 -3.83 6.08 12.29
CA TYR A 228 -3.89 4.62 12.26
C TYR A 228 -5.28 4.16 12.67
N SER A 229 -5.98 3.47 11.77
CA SER A 229 -7.37 3.07 11.99
C SER A 229 -7.68 1.70 11.41
N ARG A 230 -8.69 1.05 12.01
CA ARG A 230 -9.28 -0.21 11.56
C ARG A 230 -8.39 -1.46 11.59
N GLN A 231 -7.34 -1.47 12.42
CA GLN A 231 -6.64 -2.72 12.73
C GLN A 231 -7.64 -3.74 13.32
N GLY A 232 -7.57 -4.98 12.85
CA GLY A 232 -8.50 -6.06 13.15
C GLY A 232 -9.81 -6.04 12.35
N ALA A 233 -10.12 -4.96 11.63
CA ALA A 233 -11.40 -4.80 10.93
C ALA A 233 -11.27 -4.77 9.41
N ASN A 234 -10.26 -4.09 8.88
CA ASN A 234 -10.05 -3.89 7.44
C ASN A 234 -8.61 -4.14 7.03
N ALA A 235 -8.42 -4.71 5.85
CA ALA A 235 -7.17 -4.65 5.09
C ALA A 235 -7.28 -3.53 4.04
N TYR A 236 -6.17 -2.85 3.76
CA TYR A 236 -6.08 -1.84 2.71
C TYR A 236 -4.87 -2.10 1.83
N PHE A 237 -5.05 -2.00 0.52
CA PHE A 237 -4.00 -2.28 -0.46
C PHE A 237 -3.90 -1.17 -1.49
N TRP A 238 -2.68 -0.65 -1.67
CA TRP A 238 -2.38 0.27 -2.74
C TRP A 238 -2.57 -0.38 -4.11
N SER A 239 -2.91 0.45 -5.10
CA SER A 239 -2.68 0.15 -6.50
C SER A 239 -1.76 1.19 -7.14
N ALA A 240 -1.00 0.80 -8.17
CA ALA A 240 -0.13 1.69 -8.94
C ALA A 240 -0.90 2.71 -9.81
N SER A 241 -2.23 2.74 -9.76
CA SER A 241 -3.06 3.65 -10.53
C SER A 241 -3.35 4.93 -9.74
N ALA A 242 -2.50 5.94 -9.93
CA ALA A 242 -2.66 7.29 -9.38
C ALA A 242 -3.11 8.31 -10.43
N ILE A 243 -3.85 9.32 -9.98
CA ILE A 243 -4.27 10.48 -10.76
C ILE A 243 -4.00 11.77 -9.97
N ALA A 244 -3.79 12.87 -10.69
CA ALA A 244 -3.80 14.20 -10.08
C ALA A 244 -5.25 14.60 -9.78
N GLU A 245 -5.56 14.85 -8.51
CA GLU A 245 -6.85 15.42 -8.10
C GLU A 245 -6.86 16.95 -8.26
N THR A 246 -5.73 17.57 -7.93
CA THR A 246 -5.44 19.00 -8.15
C THR A 246 -3.98 19.16 -8.61
N ASP A 247 -3.56 20.37 -8.92
CA ASP A 247 -2.16 20.68 -9.29
C ASP A 247 -1.14 20.27 -8.20
N SER A 248 -1.56 20.15 -6.95
CA SER A 248 -0.71 19.83 -5.80
C SER A 248 -1.10 18.55 -5.05
N THR A 249 -2.17 17.88 -5.46
CA THR A 249 -2.67 16.66 -4.78
C THR A 249 -2.74 15.51 -5.75
N GLN A 250 -2.12 14.40 -5.36
CA GLN A 250 -2.24 13.11 -6.02
C GLN A 250 -3.07 12.16 -5.16
N ILE A 251 -3.94 11.41 -5.81
CA ILE A 251 -4.73 10.33 -5.21
C ILE A 251 -4.45 9.04 -5.97
N ALA A 252 -4.52 7.90 -5.28
CA ALA A 252 -4.37 6.58 -5.89
C ALA A 252 -5.55 5.68 -5.52
N VAL A 253 -5.86 4.72 -6.39
CA VAL A 253 -6.93 3.76 -6.10
C VAL A 253 -6.46 2.77 -5.04
N VAL A 254 -7.33 2.49 -4.08
CA VAL A 254 -7.11 1.58 -2.96
C VAL A 254 -8.22 0.54 -2.92
N ARG A 255 -7.85 -0.70 -2.56
CA ARG A 255 -8.80 -1.78 -2.26
C ARG A 255 -8.91 -1.95 -0.76
N SER A 256 -10.11 -2.22 -0.27
CA SER A 256 -10.31 -2.72 1.08
C SER A 256 -11.15 -3.99 1.10
N VAL A 257 -10.70 -4.94 1.92
CA VAL A 257 -11.44 -6.13 2.34
C VAL A 257 -11.70 -5.97 3.84
N GLY A 258 -12.93 -6.23 4.29
CA GLY A 258 -13.33 -6.04 5.69
C GLY A 258 -13.95 -7.28 6.30
N MET A 259 -13.74 -7.52 7.60
CA MET A 259 -14.25 -8.71 8.29
C MET A 259 -15.78 -8.84 8.18
N GLY A 260 -16.51 -7.75 8.33
CA GLY A 260 -17.98 -7.71 8.27
C GLY A 260 -18.56 -7.48 6.87
N GLU A 261 -17.75 -7.49 5.83
CA GLU A 261 -18.13 -7.04 4.49
C GLU A 261 -17.97 -8.17 3.47
N PHE A 262 -19.01 -8.46 2.70
CA PHE A 262 -19.00 -9.56 1.71
C PHE A 262 -18.37 -9.15 0.38
N GLY A 263 -18.32 -7.85 0.11
CA GLY A 263 -17.79 -7.26 -1.12
C GLY A 263 -16.34 -6.76 -0.98
N ILE A 264 -15.89 -6.06 -2.01
CA ILE A 264 -14.58 -5.39 -2.06
C ILE A 264 -14.82 -3.89 -2.24
N LEU A 265 -14.31 -3.08 -1.32
CA LEU A 265 -14.37 -1.62 -1.44
C LEU A 265 -13.26 -1.15 -2.38
N ARG A 266 -13.62 -0.32 -3.36
CA ARG A 266 -12.70 0.41 -4.23
C ARG A 266 -12.92 1.90 -4.03
N PHE A 267 -11.88 2.65 -3.71
CA PHE A 267 -11.98 4.09 -3.44
C PHE A 267 -10.66 4.79 -3.74
N TYR A 268 -10.69 6.12 -3.79
CA TYR A 268 -9.47 6.93 -3.87
C TYR A 268 -8.95 7.29 -2.48
N SER A 269 -7.63 7.21 -2.32
CA SER A 269 -6.95 7.78 -1.14
C SER A 269 -5.86 8.73 -1.57
N ARG A 270 -5.65 9.77 -0.77
CA ARG A 270 -4.52 10.70 -0.92
C ARG A 270 -3.21 9.95 -0.78
N THR A 271 -2.23 10.25 -1.63
CA THR A 271 -0.90 9.62 -1.57
C THR A 271 -0.02 10.21 -0.48
N ASP A 272 -0.29 11.44 -0.05
CA ASP A 272 0.41 12.12 1.03
C ASP A 272 -0.17 11.77 2.40
N GLY A 273 0.72 11.46 3.34
CA GLY A 273 0.36 11.25 4.74
C GLY A 273 -0.38 9.95 5.06
N THR A 274 -0.74 9.16 4.06
CA THR A 274 -1.37 7.85 4.23
C THR A 274 -0.38 6.71 4.06
N ALA A 275 -0.72 5.54 4.59
CA ALA A 275 0.07 4.33 4.40
C ALA A 275 -0.80 3.06 4.46
N TYR A 276 -0.60 2.16 3.51
CA TYR A 276 -1.35 0.91 3.36
C TYR A 276 -0.42 -0.27 3.09
N SER A 277 -0.92 -1.48 3.28
CA SER A 277 -0.15 -2.69 2.98
C SER A 277 0.06 -2.84 1.47
N VAL A 278 1.13 -3.55 1.10
CA VAL A 278 1.46 -3.87 -0.29
C VAL A 278 1.30 -5.36 -0.52
N ARG A 279 0.61 -5.69 -1.61
CA ARG A 279 0.50 -7.04 -2.17
C ARG A 279 1.03 -6.98 -3.58
N CYS A 280 2.18 -7.59 -3.84
CA CYS A 280 2.73 -7.57 -5.19
C CYS A 280 2.02 -8.60 -6.07
N VAL A 281 1.95 -8.29 -7.36
CA VAL A 281 1.38 -9.16 -8.39
C VAL A 281 2.36 -9.29 -9.55
N LYS A 282 2.27 -10.38 -10.31
CA LYS A 282 2.86 -10.53 -11.64
C LYS A 282 1.95 -11.39 -12.53
N ASN A 283 2.17 -11.40 -13.85
CA ASN A 283 1.44 -12.35 -14.68
C ASN A 283 2.03 -13.75 -14.50
N LYS A 284 1.20 -14.77 -14.71
CA LYS A 284 1.60 -16.18 -14.59
C LYS A 284 2.70 -16.56 -15.59
N GLU A 285 2.74 -15.91 -16.74
CA GLU A 285 3.66 -16.22 -17.85
C GLU A 285 4.95 -15.37 -17.84
N ASP A 286 5.09 -14.44 -16.87
CA ASP A 286 6.29 -13.62 -16.67
C ASP A 286 7.35 -14.33 -15.80
#